data_AF-A0A1J3HEE9-F1
#
_entry.id   AF-A0A1J3HEE9-F1
#
_cell.length_a   1.000
_cell.length_b   1.000
_cell.length_c   1.000
_cell.angle_alpha   90.00
_cell.angle_beta   90.00
_cell.angle_gamma   90.00
#
_symmetry.space_group_name_H-M   'P 1'
#
loop_
_entity.id
_entity.type
_entity.pdbx_description
1 polymer ?
#
loop_
_entity_poly.entity_id
_entity_poly.type
_entity_poly.pdbx_seq_one_letter_code
_entity_poly.pdbx_strand_id
1 'polypeptide(L)'
;RMVPAPRGAGIVAARVPKKVLQFAGIDDVFTSSRGSTKTLGNFVKATFDCLQKTYGFLTPEFWKETRFSKSPYQEYTDLLADERRPGKAVIAEVEDKA
;
A
#
# COMPACT_ATOMS: atom_id res chain seq x y z
N ARG A 1 -12.14 4.39 12.36
CA ARG A 1 -11.13 4.51 13.43
C ARG A 1 -10.61 3.13 13.75
N MET A 2 -9.30 3.00 13.88
CA MET A 2 -8.63 1.79 14.35
C MET A 2 -7.91 2.12 15.65
N VAL A 3 -7.97 1.20 16.62
CA VAL A 3 -7.36 1.34 17.94
C VAL A 3 -6.56 0.06 18.22
N PRO A 4 -5.30 0.17 18.65
CA PRO A 4 -4.50 -1.00 19.03
C PRO A 4 -5.23 -1.83 20.08
N ALA A 5 -5.25 -3.14 19.89
CA ALA A 5 -5.83 -4.09 20.84
C ALA A 5 -4.71 -4.87 21.56
N PRO A 6 -4.95 -5.39 22.76
CA PRO A 6 -4.01 -6.29 23.41
C PRO A 6 -3.81 -7.56 22.57
N ARG A 7 -2.65 -8.21 22.74
CA ARG A 7 -2.31 -9.43 22.02
C ARG A 7 -3.33 -10.55 22.29
N GLY A 8 -3.77 -11.22 21.23
CA GLY A 8 -4.76 -12.30 21.30
C GLY A 8 -6.22 -11.84 21.35
N ALA A 9 -6.50 -10.54 21.22
CA ALA A 9 -7.86 -10.02 21.09
C ALA A 9 -8.49 -10.34 19.72
N GLY A 10 -7.66 -10.53 18.69
CA GLY A 10 -8.08 -10.69 17.32
C GLY A 10 -8.65 -9.42 16.69
N ILE A 11 -9.23 -9.57 15.50
CA ILE A 11 -9.82 -8.46 14.75
C ILE A 11 -11.30 -8.30 15.13
N VAL A 12 -11.60 -7.25 15.89
CA VAL A 12 -12.98 -6.85 16.23
C VAL A 12 -13.46 -5.82 15.21
N ALA A 13 -14.05 -6.32 14.13
CA ALA A 13 -14.59 -5.51 13.03
C ALA A 13 -15.77 -6.18 12.33
N ALA A 14 -16.53 -5.39 11.57
CA ALA A 14 -17.54 -5.90 10.66
C ALA A 14 -16.92 -6.79 9.56
N ARG A 15 -17.73 -7.65 8.93
CA ARG A 15 -17.29 -8.68 7.97
C ARG A 15 -16.38 -8.16 6.85
N VAL A 16 -16.66 -6.95 6.34
CA VAL A 16 -15.92 -6.36 5.22
C VAL A 16 -14.53 -5.82 5.65
N PRO A 17 -14.42 -4.87 6.61
CA PRO A 17 -13.11 -4.46 7.13
C PRO A 17 -12.30 -5.60 7.71
N LYS A 18 -12.94 -6.58 8.35
CA LYS A 18 -12.24 -7.74 8.92
C LYS A 18 -11.39 -8.46 7.87
N LYS A 19 -11.90 -8.68 6.66
CA LYS A 19 -11.13 -9.30 5.57
C LYS A 19 -9.98 -8.41 5.10
N VAL A 20 -10.21 -7.11 4.97
CA VAL A 20 -9.17 -6.14 4.57
C VAL A 20 -8.03 -6.13 5.58
N LEU A 21 -8.35 -6.17 6.88
CA LEU A 21 -7.37 -6.20 7.97
C LEU A 21 -6.61 -7.52 8.04
N GLN A 22 -7.25 -8.65 7.71
CA GLN A 22 -6.58 -9.94 7.55
C GLN A 22 -5.58 -9.91 6.38
N PHE A 23 -5.94 -9.31 5.25
CA PHE A 23 -5.02 -9.15 4.12
C PHE A 23 -3.86 -8.21 4.43
N ALA A 24 -4.07 -7.21 5.30
CA ALA A 24 -3.02 -6.33 5.78
C ALA A 24 -2.07 -7.01 6.80
N GLY A 25 -2.37 -8.24 7.25
CA GLY A 25 -1.56 -8.95 8.24
C GLY A 25 -1.66 -8.41 9.66
N ILE A 26 -2.78 -7.76 10.02
CA ILE A 26 -3.00 -7.24 11.38
C ILE A 26 -3.71 -8.30 12.22
N ASP A 27 -3.08 -8.73 13.30
CA ASP A 27 -3.63 -9.76 14.19
C ASP A 27 -4.68 -9.19 15.15
N ASP A 28 -4.37 -8.08 15.82
CA ASP A 28 -5.13 -7.56 16.96
C ASP A 28 -5.50 -6.09 16.73
N VAL A 29 -6.79 -5.80 16.56
CA VAL A 29 -7.26 -4.41 16.41
C VAL A 29 -8.74 -4.24 16.76
N PHE A 30 -9.06 -3.16 17.46
CA PHE A 30 -10.43 -2.70 17.66
C PHE A 30 -10.80 -1.68 16.59
N THR A 31 -11.98 -1.84 15.99
CA THR A 31 -12.49 -0.90 14.98
C THR A 31 -13.75 -0.20 15.44
N SER A 32 -13.86 1.07 15.07
CA SER A 32 -15.08 1.87 15.25
C SER A 32 -15.34 2.65 13.98
N SER A 33 -16.54 2.50 13.43
CA SER A 33 -17.00 3.14 12.19
C SER A 33 -18.22 4.02 12.47
N ARG A 34 -18.24 5.21 11.88
CA ARG A 34 -19.37 6.16 11.96
C ARG A 34 -19.74 6.60 10.54
N GLY A 35 -21.03 6.81 10.29
CA GLY A 35 -21.57 7.18 8.98
C GLY A 35 -22.30 6.02 8.29
N SER A 36 -22.56 6.16 6.98
CA SER A 36 -23.27 5.13 6.20
C SER A 36 -22.33 3.96 5.84
N THR A 37 -22.36 2.91 6.68
CA THR A 37 -21.55 1.69 6.52
C THR A 37 -22.22 0.60 5.68
N LYS A 38 -23.47 0.83 5.24
CA LYS A 38 -24.21 -0.10 4.36
C LYS A 38 -23.59 -0.18 2.95
N THR A 39 -23.01 0.92 2.48
CA THR A 39 -22.36 0.98 1.17
C THR A 39 -20.97 0.36 1.24
N LEU A 40 -20.81 -0.81 0.63
CA LEU A 40 -19.58 -1.61 0.71
C LEU A 40 -18.34 -0.85 0.20
N GLY A 41 -18.44 -0.19 -0.96
CA GLY A 41 -17.29 0.51 -1.57
C GLY A 41 -16.71 1.61 -0.69
N ASN A 42 -17.56 2.48 -0.15
CA ASN A 42 -17.13 3.54 0.77
C ASN A 42 -16.55 2.96 2.07
N PHE A 43 -17.11 1.86 2.55
CA PHE A 43 -16.66 1.25 3.79
C PHE A 43 -15.28 0.59 3.66
N VAL A 44 -15.02 -0.10 2.55
CA VAL A 44 -13.68 -0.62 2.23
C VAL A 44 -12.69 0.52 2.04
N LYS A 45 -13.07 1.55 1.27
CA LYS A 45 -12.19 2.71 1.00
C LYS A 45 -11.80 3.44 2.28
N ALA A 46 -12.73 3.63 3.21
CA ALA A 46 -12.44 4.22 4.52
C ALA A 46 -11.48 3.37 5.37
N THR A 47 -11.58 2.04 5.27
CA THR A 47 -10.66 1.12 5.97
C THR A 47 -9.26 1.21 5.35
N PHE A 48 -9.17 1.22 4.02
CA PHE A 48 -7.91 1.33 3.29
C PHE A 48 -7.21 2.68 3.50
N ASP A 49 -7.96 3.78 3.53
CA ASP A 49 -7.44 5.11 3.89
C ASP A 49 -6.86 5.14 5.31
N CYS A 50 -7.52 4.47 6.26
CA CYS A 50 -7.00 4.35 7.63
C CYS A 50 -5.66 3.59 7.68
N LEU A 51 -5.50 2.55 6.87
CA LEU A 51 -4.25 1.78 6.77
C LEU A 51 -3.13 2.58 6.12
N GLN A 52 -3.40 3.34 5.05
CA GLN A 52 -2.37 4.19 4.43
C GLN A 52 -1.82 5.23 5.42
N LYS A 53 -2.69 5.78 6.27
CA LYS A 53 -2.31 6.78 7.28
C LYS A 53 -1.43 6.23 8.40
N THR A 54 -1.29 4.91 8.57
CA THR A 54 -0.42 4.36 9.62
C THR A 54 1.04 4.69 9.36
N TYR A 55 1.49 4.65 8.11
CA TYR A 55 2.84 5.09 7.72
C TYR A 55 2.98 6.62 7.64
N GLY A 56 1.86 7.35 7.53
CA GLY A 56 1.84 8.81 7.55
C GLY A 56 1.92 9.41 8.96
N PHE A 57 1.81 8.59 10.02
CA PHE A 57 1.88 9.06 11.40
C PHE A 57 3.34 9.05 11.89
N LEU A 58 3.87 10.22 12.25
CA LEU A 58 5.23 10.36 12.74
C LEU A 58 5.30 10.06 14.24
N THR A 59 5.78 8.88 14.57
CA THR A 59 6.06 8.44 15.93
C THR A 59 7.51 8.72 16.34
N PRO A 60 7.83 8.77 17.65
CA PRO A 60 9.17 9.09 18.14
C PRO A 60 10.30 8.22 17.58
N GLU A 61 10.02 6.96 17.24
CA GLU A 61 10.99 6.06 16.60
C GLU A 61 11.46 6.55 15.22
N PHE A 62 10.67 7.37 14.54
CA PHE A 62 10.97 7.89 13.20
C PHE A 62 11.51 9.32 13.22
N TRP A 63 11.80 9.91 14.38
CA TRP A 63 12.40 11.26 14.47
C TRP A 63 13.88 11.32 14.09
N LYS A 64 14.52 10.15 13.97
CA LYS A 64 15.93 10.07 13.57
C LYS A 64 16.08 10.58 12.15
N GLU A 65 17.16 11.32 11.89
CA GLU A 65 17.43 11.91 10.58
C GLU A 65 17.47 10.84 9.47
N THR A 66 16.72 11.09 8.40
CA THR A 66 16.66 10.23 7.22
C THR A 66 17.93 10.35 6.41
N ARG A 67 18.62 9.22 6.19
CA ARG A 67 19.76 9.16 5.27
C ARG A 67 19.25 8.94 3.85
N PHE A 68 19.45 9.92 2.98
CA PHE A 68 19.07 9.81 1.58
C PHE A 68 20.06 8.91 0.83
N SER A 69 19.58 7.79 0.29
CA SER A 69 20.30 6.97 -0.67
C SER A 69 19.99 7.43 -2.10
N LYS A 70 20.79 7.00 -3.07
CA LYS A 70 20.46 7.20 -4.48
C LYS A 70 19.13 6.50 -4.79
N SER A 71 18.34 7.09 -5.68
CA SER A 71 17.11 6.45 -6.14
C SER A 71 17.45 5.22 -6.99
N PRO A 72 16.61 4.16 -7.00
CA PRO A 72 16.85 2.99 -7.85
C PRO A 72 16.97 3.37 -9.34
N TYR A 73 16.21 4.36 -9.80
CA TYR A 73 16.32 4.87 -11.16
C TYR A 73 17.71 5.44 -11.48
N GLN A 74 18.32 6.13 -10.51
CA GLN A 74 19.66 6.69 -10.66
C GLN A 74 20.73 5.59 -10.58
N GLU A 75 20.56 4.61 -9.68
CA GLU A 75 21.51 3.50 -9.50
C GLU A 75 21.56 2.57 -10.72
N TYR A 76 20.41 2.26 -11.31
CA TYR A 76 20.31 1.34 -12.45
C TYR A 76 20.19 2.07 -13.80
N THR A 77 20.62 3.33 -13.87
CA THR A 77 20.52 4.15 -15.10
C THR A 77 21.12 3.43 -16.30
N ASP A 78 22.29 2.81 -16.14
CA ASP A 78 23.01 2.13 -17.21
C ASP A 78 22.26 0.88 -17.71
N LEU A 79 21.60 0.13 -16.81
CA LEU A 79 20.76 -1.02 -17.17
C LEU A 79 19.47 -0.60 -17.87
N LEU A 80 18.88 0.52 -17.45
CA LEU A 80 17.65 1.08 -18.04
C LEU A 80 17.90 1.69 -19.43
N ALA A 81 19.11 2.23 -19.63
CA ALA A 81 19.57 2.79 -20.89
C ALA A 81 19.89 1.71 -21.94
N ASP A 82 20.19 0.47 -21.53
CA ASP A 82 20.40 -0.63 -22.46
C ASP A 82 19.11 -0.88 -23.27
N GLU A 83 19.20 -0.63 -24.57
CA GLU A 83 18.08 -0.71 -25.52
C GLU A 83 17.75 -2.13 -25.96
N ARG A 84 18.48 -3.15 -25.47
CA ARG A 84 18.18 -4.58 -25.66
C ARG A 84 16.95 -5.02 -24.87
N ARG A 85 15.88 -4.23 -24.92
CA ARG A 85 14.57 -4.60 -24.42
C ARG A 85 13.91 -5.52 -25.44
N PRO A 86 13.36 -6.68 -25.03
CA PRO A 86 12.55 -7.52 -25.92
C PRO A 86 11.29 -6.80 -26.45
N GLY A 87 10.93 -5.63 -25.91
CA GLY A 87 9.82 -4.80 -26.39
C GLY A 87 10.18 -3.82 -27.51
N LYS A 88 11.43 -3.35 -27.65
CA LYS A 88 11.78 -2.38 -28.71
C LYS A 88 11.73 -3.02 -30.10
N ALA A 89 12.13 -4.28 -30.20
CA ALA A 89 12.00 -5.08 -31.43
C ALA A 89 10.52 -5.23 -31.84
N VAL A 90 9.61 -5.47 -30.89
CA VAL A 90 8.18 -5.66 -31.18
C VAL A 90 7.52 -4.39 -31.70
N ILE A 91 7.90 -3.21 -31.20
CA ILE A 91 7.31 -1.94 -31.65
C ILE A 91 7.83 -1.57 -33.05
N ALA A 92 9.12 -1.78 -33.31
CA ALA A 92 9.71 -1.56 -34.62
C ALA A 92 9.12 -2.48 -35.70
N GLU A 93 8.86 -3.75 -35.37
CA GLU A 93 8.24 -4.71 -36.31
C GLU A 93 6.78 -4.38 -36.66
N VAL A 94 6.05 -3.67 -35.80
CA VAL A 94 4.67 -3.23 -36.07
C VAL A 94 4.65 -1.99 -36.96
N GLU A 95 5.64 -1.10 -36.82
CA GLU A 95 5.73 0.13 -37.62
C GLU A 95 6.27 -0.11 -39.03
N ASP A 96 7.12 -1.12 -39.24
CA ASP A 96 7.62 -1.52 -40.57
C ASP A 96 6.58 -2.30 -41.40
N LYS A 97 5.48 -2.75 -40.76
CA LYS A 97 4.37 -3.50 -41.40
C LYS A 97 3.11 -2.66 -41.66
N ALA A 98 3.12 -1.37 -41.36
CA ALA A 98 2.04 -0.42 -41.65
C ALA A 98 2.38 0.46 -42.86
#